data_AF-A0A2S2QUF1-F1
#
_entry.id   AF-A0A2S2QUF1-F1
#
_cell.length_a   1.000
_cell.length_b   1.000
_cell.length_c   1.000
_cell.angle_alpha   90.00
_cell.angle_beta   90.00
_cell.angle_gamma   90.00
#
_symmetry.space_group_name_H-M   'P 1'
#
loop_
_entity.id
_entity.type
_entity.pdbx_description
1 polymer ?
#
loop_
_entity_poly.entity_id
_entity_poly.type
_entity_poly.pdbx_seq_one_letter_code
_entity_poly.pdbx_strand_id
1 'polypeptide(L)'
;MSYNEMKFEDEENFKSLVCRRLVESGWMDEVTMLCKEKLKNRLSKGQSVKSITEDDLFNDIAPDARRKLPDTIKRELKVKVQNKLLQTAGYFDEIDSES
;
A
#
# COMPACT_ATOMS: atom_id res chain seq x y z
N MET A 1 20.00 2.71 -20.36
CA MET A 1 19.46 3.04 -19.03
C MET A 1 20.08 2.08 -18.02
N SER A 2 20.52 2.57 -16.87
CA SER A 2 21.19 1.72 -15.86
C SER A 2 20.16 0.87 -15.11
N TYR A 3 20.49 -0.38 -14.77
CA TYR A 3 19.63 -1.28 -13.99
C TYR A 3 19.07 -0.66 -12.69
N ASN A 4 19.83 0.25 -12.06
CA ASN A 4 19.39 0.95 -10.85
C ASN A 4 18.29 1.99 -11.13
N GLU A 5 18.30 2.62 -12.30
CA GLU A 5 17.33 3.64 -12.69
C GLU A 5 15.98 2.99 -13.03
N MET A 6 16.01 1.87 -13.75
CA MET A 6 14.83 1.05 -14.04
C MET A 6 14.16 0.49 -12.77
N LYS A 7 14.96 0.03 -11.80
CA LYS A 7 14.44 -0.51 -10.53
C LYS A 7 13.70 0.54 -9.70
N PHE A 8 14.17 1.78 -9.73
CA PHE A 8 13.57 2.88 -8.96
C PHE A 8 12.23 3.32 -9.56
N GLU A 9 12.16 3.47 -10.89
CA GLU A 9 10.94 3.86 -11.59
C GLU A 9 9.81 2.82 -11.41
N ASP A 10 10.14 1.52 -11.49
CA ASP A 10 9.17 0.45 -11.24
C ASP A 10 8.62 0.49 -9.82
N GLU A 11 9.47 0.74 -8.82
CA GLU A 11 9.05 0.86 -7.42
C GLU A 11 8.09 2.04 -7.22
N GLU A 12 8.38 3.21 -7.80
CA GLU A 12 7.50 4.38 -7.74
C GLU A 12 6.17 4.14 -8.45
N ASN A 13 6.18 3.44 -9.60
CA ASN A 13 4.97 3.05 -10.32
C ASN A 13 4.09 2.09 -9.51
N PHE A 14 4.68 1.13 -8.79
CA PHE A 14 3.92 0.26 -7.91
C PHE A 14 3.37 1.00 -6.69
N LYS A 15 4.15 1.89 -6.08
CA LYS A 15 3.69 2.72 -4.95
C LYS A 15 2.51 3.61 -5.37
N SER A 16 2.62 4.32 -6.49
CA SER A 16 1.56 5.20 -6.98
C SER A 16 0.28 4.43 -7.31
N LEU A 17 0.42 3.24 -7.93
CA LEU A 17 -0.73 2.36 -8.20
C LEU A 17 -1.44 1.97 -6.90
N VAL A 18 -0.70 1.50 -5.90
CA VAL A 18 -1.27 1.10 -4.62
C VAL A 18 -1.98 2.28 -3.96
N CYS A 19 -1.33 3.45 -3.86
CA CYS A 19 -1.95 4.65 -3.30
C CYS A 19 -3.27 5.00 -3.99
N ARG A 20 -3.30 4.97 -5.32
CA ARG A 20 -4.53 5.22 -6.09
C ARG A 20 -5.63 4.22 -5.75
N ARG A 21 -5.32 2.92 -5.71
CA ARG A 21 -6.30 1.87 -5.39
C ARG A 21 -6.81 1.97 -3.96
N LEU A 22 -5.97 2.36 -3.01
CA LEU A 22 -6.38 2.56 -1.62
C LEU A 22 -7.37 3.71 -1.48
N VAL A 23 -7.18 4.79 -2.23
CA VAL A 23 -8.16 5.89 -2.31
C VAL A 23 -9.45 5.42 -2.97
N GLU A 24 -9.38 4.78 -4.14
CA GLU A 24 -10.56 4.31 -4.89
C GLU A 24 -11.39 3.27 -4.13
N SER A 25 -10.75 2.44 -3.29
CA SER A 25 -11.45 1.43 -2.48
C SER A 25 -12.09 1.98 -1.20
N GLY A 26 -11.89 3.26 -0.87
CA GLY A 26 -12.34 3.87 0.37
C GLY A 26 -11.50 3.49 1.60
N TRP A 27 -10.41 2.73 1.43
CA TRP A 27 -9.54 2.32 2.53
C TRP A 27 -8.97 3.52 3.30
N MET A 28 -8.59 4.60 2.60
CA MET A 28 -8.08 5.83 3.23
C MET A 28 -9.11 6.46 4.18
N ASP A 29 -10.39 6.46 3.79
CA ASP A 29 -11.47 7.00 4.60
C ASP A 29 -11.73 6.10 5.82
N GLU A 30 -11.73 4.77 5.63
CA GLU A 30 -11.85 3.82 6.73
C GLU A 30 -10.73 3.95 7.76
N VAL A 31 -9.48 4.11 7.32
CA VAL A 31 -8.33 4.31 8.21
C VAL A 31 -8.42 5.65 8.93
N THR A 32 -8.91 6.70 8.26
CA THR A 32 -9.16 8.00 8.90
C THR A 32 -10.21 7.90 9.99
N MET A 33 -11.29 7.15 9.75
CA MET A 33 -12.33 6.87 10.74
C MET A 33 -11.77 6.07 11.93
N LEU A 34 -11.01 5.01 11.64
CA LEU A 34 -10.33 4.20 12.65
C LEU A 34 -9.38 5.05 13.51
N CYS A 35 -8.65 5.98 12.91
CA CYS A 35 -7.78 6.91 13.62
C CYS A 35 -8.55 7.76 14.62
N LYS A 36 -9.66 8.37 14.18
CA LYS A 36 -10.54 9.17 15.05
C LYS A 36 -11.14 8.34 16.18
N GLU A 37 -11.55 7.10 15.92
CA GLU A 37 -12.06 6.20 16.95
C GLU A 37 -11.00 5.83 17.99
N LYS A 38 -9.80 5.44 17.56
CA LYS A 38 -8.69 5.12 18.48
C LYS A 38 -8.31 6.33 19.32
N LEU A 39 -8.23 7.51 18.72
CA LEU A 39 -7.97 8.76 19.43
C LEU A 39 -9.07 9.05 20.47
N LYS A 40 -10.34 8.97 20.08
CA LYS A 40 -11.47 9.16 21.01
C LYS A 40 -11.45 8.17 22.17
N ASN A 41 -11.12 6.90 21.89
CA ASN A 41 -11.00 5.85 22.90
C ASN A 41 -9.82 6.08 23.86
N ARG A 42 -8.71 6.65 23.38
CA ARG A 42 -7.57 7.03 24.22
C ARG A 42 -7.94 8.18 25.16
N LEU A 43 -8.60 9.22 24.62
CA LEU A 43 -9.07 10.36 25.40
C LEU A 43 -10.13 9.98 26.44
N SER A 44 -11.07 9.08 26.10
CA SER A 44 -12.08 8.60 27.06
C SER A 44 -11.49 7.78 28.21
N LYS A 45 -10.32 7.18 28.02
CA LYS A 45 -9.54 6.49 29.07
C LYS A 45 -8.73 7.46 29.95
N GLY A 46 -8.90 8.77 29.78
CA GLY A 46 -8.25 9.79 30.59
C GLY A 46 -6.86 10.22 30.11
N GLN A 47 -6.42 9.75 28.93
CA GLN A 47 -5.17 10.28 28.34
C GLN A 47 -5.39 11.71 27.85
N SER A 48 -4.37 12.56 28.04
CA SER A 48 -4.37 13.92 27.52
C SER A 48 -3.92 13.93 26.07
N VAL A 49 -4.44 14.87 25.27
CA VAL A 49 -3.99 15.08 23.87
C VAL A 49 -2.48 15.26 23.80
N LYS A 50 -1.87 15.93 24.79
CA LYS A 50 -0.42 16.18 24.82
C LYS A 50 0.42 14.94 25.10
N SER A 51 -0.16 13.90 25.69
CA SER A 51 0.54 12.65 26.01
C SER A 51 0.46 11.61 24.89
N ILE A 52 -0.36 11.84 23.86
CA ILE A 52 -0.52 10.91 22.74
C ILE A 52 0.48 11.31 21.66
N THR A 53 1.41 10.41 21.36
CA THR A 53 2.37 10.62 20.27
C THR A 53 1.83 10.09 18.95
N GLU A 54 2.43 10.54 17.84
CA GLU A 54 2.13 9.98 16.51
C GLU A 54 2.45 8.49 16.45
N ASP A 55 3.58 8.07 17.04
CA ASP A 55 4.00 6.66 17.09
C ASP A 55 3.01 5.79 17.87
N ASP A 56 2.47 6.28 19.00
CA ASP A 56 1.43 5.56 19.75
C ASP A 56 0.19 5.32 18.89
N LEU A 57 -0.22 6.36 18.16
CA LEU A 57 -1.40 6.31 17.31
C LEU A 57 -1.16 5.41 16.09
N PHE A 58 0.03 5.47 15.49
CA PHE A 58 0.45 4.58 14.42
C PHE A 58 0.44 3.12 14.86
N ASN A 59 1.05 2.80 16.01
CA ASN A 59 1.13 1.43 16.51
C ASN A 59 -0.25 0.83 16.82
N ASP A 60 -1.21 1.66 17.24
CA ASP A 60 -2.60 1.24 17.45
C ASP A 60 -3.38 0.97 16.17
N ILE A 61 -3.15 1.81 15.15
CA ILE A 61 -3.94 1.83 13.91
C ILE A 61 -3.38 0.85 12.89
N ALA A 62 -2.05 0.78 12.75
CA ALA A 62 -1.37 0.00 11.73
C ALA A 62 -1.84 -1.47 11.62
N PRO A 63 -2.01 -2.26 12.69
CA PRO A 63 -2.47 -3.64 12.56
C PRO A 63 -3.90 -3.73 12.01
N ASP A 64 -4.80 -2.86 12.47
CA ASP A 64 -6.20 -2.85 12.04
C ASP A 64 -6.34 -2.31 10.60
N ALA A 65 -5.57 -1.27 10.25
CA ALA A 65 -5.49 -0.73 8.88
C ALA A 65 -4.97 -1.77 7.88
N ARG A 66 -3.92 -2.53 8.24
CA ARG A 66 -3.39 -3.63 7.41
C ARG A 66 -4.40 -4.76 7.23
N ARG A 67 -5.21 -5.06 8.26
CA ARG A 67 -6.28 -6.07 8.17
C ARG A 67 -7.41 -5.65 7.23
N LYS A 68 -7.74 -4.36 7.21
CA LYS A 68 -8.76 -3.77 6.32
C LYS A 68 -8.33 -3.66 4.85
N LEU A 69 -7.06 -3.86 4.53
CA LEU A 69 -6.55 -3.79 3.17
C LEU A 69 -7.25 -4.83 2.26
N PRO A 70 -7.97 -4.41 1.21
CA PRO A 70 -8.67 -5.33 0.30
C PRO A 70 -7.72 -6.31 -0.39
N ASP A 71 -8.07 -7.60 -0.39
CA ASP A 71 -7.26 -8.64 -1.02
C ASP A 71 -7.22 -8.52 -2.56
N THR A 72 -8.18 -7.82 -3.16
CA THR A 72 -8.17 -7.47 -4.58
C THR A 72 -6.95 -6.63 -4.94
N ILE A 73 -6.61 -5.63 -4.13
CA ILE A 73 -5.45 -4.75 -4.33
C ILE A 73 -4.15 -5.53 -4.16
N LYS A 74 -4.07 -6.38 -3.12
CA LYS A 74 -2.89 -7.25 -2.90
C LYS A 74 -2.65 -8.17 -4.10
N ARG A 75 -3.71 -8.76 -4.64
CA ARG A 75 -3.63 -9.63 -5.84
C ARG A 75 -3.22 -8.84 -7.08
N GLU A 76 -3.81 -7.68 -7.33
CA GLU A 76 -3.44 -6.81 -8.46
C GLU A 76 -1.94 -6.45 -8.41
N LEU A 77 -1.46 -6.02 -7.24
CA LEU A 77 -0.05 -5.67 -7.04
C LEU A 77 0.86 -6.89 -7.29
N LYS A 78 0.52 -8.05 -6.71
CA LYS A 78 1.29 -9.29 -6.90
C LYS A 78 1.41 -9.67 -8.38
N VAL A 79 0.30 -9.67 -9.11
CA VAL A 79 0.29 -10.02 -10.54
C VAL A 79 1.16 -9.05 -11.34
N LYS A 80 1.06 -7.75 -11.07
CA LYS A 80 1.84 -6.75 -11.80
C LYS A 80 3.34 -6.84 -11.51
N VAL A 81 3.73 -7.08 -10.26
CA VAL A 81 5.14 -7.33 -9.91
C VAL A 81 5.64 -8.61 -10.58
N GLN A 82 4.87 -9.70 -10.55
CA GLN A 82 5.23 -10.96 -11.22
C GLN A 82 5.41 -10.75 -12.73
N ASN A 83 4.47 -10.10 -13.39
CA ASN A 83 4.56 -9.81 -14.82
C ASN A 83 5.79 -8.96 -15.15
N LYS A 84 6.08 -7.93 -14.34
CA LYS A 84 7.28 -7.10 -14.53
C LYS A 84 8.56 -7.92 -14.36
N LEU A 85 8.64 -8.78 -13.34
CA LEU A 85 9.80 -9.64 -13.13
C LEU A 85 10.01 -10.62 -14.30
N LEU A 86 8.93 -11.21 -14.81
CA LEU A 86 8.97 -12.09 -15.98
C LEU A 86 9.42 -11.35 -17.26
N GLN A 87 8.92 -10.13 -17.48
CA GLN A 87 9.38 -9.27 -18.59
C GLN A 87 10.87 -8.95 -18.46
N THR A 88 11.32 -8.52 -17.27
CA THR A 88 12.75 -8.23 -17.03
C THR A 88 13.64 -9.47 -17.19
N ALA A 89 13.12 -10.67 -16.92
CA ALA A 89 13.83 -11.93 -17.09
C ALA A 89 13.81 -12.47 -18.54
N GLY A 90 13.21 -11.75 -19.50
CA GLY A 90 13.16 -12.15 -20.92
C GLY A 90 12.15 -13.26 -21.23
N TYR A 91 11.24 -13.61 -20.29
CA TYR A 91 10.26 -14.69 -20.51
C TYR A 91 9.16 -14.34 -21.51
N PHE A 92 9.05 -13.07 -21.93
CA PHE A 92 8.03 -12.59 -22.87
C PHE A 92 8.59 -12.14 -24.23
N ASP A 93 9.89 -12.38 -24.52
CA ASP A 93 10.53 -11.94 -25.78
C ASP A 93 10.27 -12.88 -26.98
N GLU A 94 9.55 -14.01 -26.82
CA GLU A 94 9.32 -15.01 -27.88
C GLU A 94 7.86 -15.17 -28.34
N ILE A 95 7.08 -14.09 -28.44
CA ILE A 95 5.81 -14.14 -29.19
C ILE A 95 5.66 -12.87 -30.04
N ASP A 96 6.53 -12.71 -31.03
CA ASP A 96 6.28 -11.91 -32.25
C ASP A 96 7.24 -12.34 -33.39
N SER A 97 7.49 -13.64 -33.50
CA SER A 97 8.19 -14.24 -34.64
C SER A 97 7.32 -15.29 -35.31
N GLU A 98 6.11 -14.92 -35.72
CA GLU A 98 5.37 -15.59 -36.80
C GLU A 98 4.10 -14.80 -37.16
N SER A 99 4.21 -13.95 -38.19
CA SER A 99 3.26 -13.81 -39.33
C SER A 99 3.75 -12.74 -40.30
#